data_AF-R7ZXZ9-F1
#
_entry.id   AF-R7ZXZ9-F1
#
_cell.length_a   1.000
_cell.length_b   1.000
_cell.length_c   1.000
_cell.angle_alpha   90.00
_cell.angle_beta   90.00
_cell.angle_gamma   90.00
#
_symmetry.space_group_name_H-M   'P 1'
#
loop_
_entity.id
_entity.type
_entity.pdbx_description
1 polymer ?
#
loop_
_entity_poly.entity_id
_entity_poly.type
_entity_poly.pdbx_seq_one_letter_code
_entity_poly.pdbx_strand_id
1 'polypeptide(L)'
;MLPILLIILGGGLLLVGIVLLIRSKPEKNESLNQVIAAVKADGILTPKEEKLVREVAQAEGKDGDLIVALIKQELEASEEDSETELIDVNAKAGYDFEKFVVQKFDKRYFDIRNWAGDKFVEGRYADTTTQPDIQLSLTLRGDSYPFAVECKWRSEPTGDFVRFANDGQLERYKAFAKQENYPVFIVLGIGGKPSDPAELYVLPVHELNKPVLHKAGLGKYRKKVDSDFFFDQKSQKLN
;
A
#
# COMPACT_ATOMS: atom_id res chain seq x y z
N MET A 1 -12.53 36.05 -58.92
CA MET A 1 -11.79 34.80 -59.24
C MET A 1 -10.62 34.49 -58.31
N LEU A 2 -10.13 35.44 -57.50
CA LEU A 2 -9.01 35.23 -56.56
C LEU A 2 -9.23 34.23 -55.39
N PRO A 3 -10.44 34.05 -54.81
CA PRO A 3 -10.58 33.22 -53.60
C PRO A 3 -10.54 31.70 -53.88
N ILE A 4 -10.88 31.28 -55.10
CA ILE A 4 -10.91 29.85 -55.48
C ILE A 4 -9.48 29.31 -55.68
N LEU A 5 -8.56 30.16 -56.13
CA LEU A 5 -7.16 29.77 -56.36
C LEU A 5 -6.40 29.48 -55.05
N LEU A 6 -6.69 30.24 -53.98
CA LEU A 6 -6.07 30.07 -52.67
C LEU A 6 -6.50 28.77 -51.97
N ILE A 7 -7.75 28.34 -52.17
CA ILE A 7 -8.29 27.11 -51.56
C ILE A 7 -7.65 25.87 -52.21
N ILE A 8 -7.44 25.90 -53.53
CA ILE A 8 -6.79 24.80 -54.27
C ILE A 8 -5.31 24.68 -53.87
N LEU A 9 -4.62 25.82 -53.71
CA LEU A 9 -3.21 25.82 -53.29
C LEU A 9 -3.02 25.28 -51.85
N GLY A 10 -3.93 25.63 -50.93
CA GLY A 10 -3.92 25.14 -49.57
C GLY A 10 -4.16 23.63 -49.46
N GLY A 11 -5.05 23.08 -50.29
CA GLY A 11 -5.31 21.63 -50.33
C GLY A 11 -4.11 20.80 -50.82
N GLY A 12 -3.34 21.33 -51.78
CA GLY A 12 -2.13 20.67 -52.29
C GLY A 12 -1.01 20.57 -51.25
N LEU A 13 -0.79 21.64 -50.47
CA LEU A 13 0.22 21.66 -49.40
C LEU A 13 -0.11 20.69 -48.27
N LEU A 14 -1.40 20.53 -47.95
CA LEU A 14 -1.85 19.61 -46.91
C LEU A 14 -1.58 18.14 -47.29
N LEU A 15 -1.81 17.78 -48.55
CA LEU A 15 -1.53 16.43 -49.06
C LEU A 15 -0.03 16.10 -49.07
N VAL A 16 0.83 17.05 -49.44
CA VAL A 16 2.28 16.87 -49.40
C VAL A 16 2.77 16.72 -47.95
N GLY A 17 2.23 17.49 -47.02
CA GLY A 17 2.53 17.37 -45.58
C GLY A 17 2.16 15.99 -45.01
N ILE A 18 1.00 15.46 -45.40
CA ILE A 18 0.55 14.11 -44.98
C ILE A 18 1.46 13.02 -45.56
N VAL A 19 1.87 13.14 -46.82
CA VAL A 19 2.79 12.16 -47.46
C VAL A 19 4.18 12.18 -46.81
N LEU A 20 4.68 13.35 -46.41
CA LEU A 20 5.95 13.47 -45.69
C LEU A 20 5.88 12.89 -44.27
N LEU A 21 4.76 13.07 -43.57
CA LEU A 21 4.52 12.46 -42.25
C LEU A 21 4.41 10.93 -42.31
N ILE A 22 3.81 10.38 -43.36
CA ILE A 22 3.70 8.93 -43.54
C ILE A 22 5.07 8.30 -43.86
N ARG A 23 5.97 9.06 -44.50
CA ARG A 23 7.34 8.61 -44.81
C ARG A 23 8.33 8.72 -43.65
N SER A 24 8.00 9.40 -42.55
CA SER A 24 8.91 9.61 -41.41
C SER A 24 8.68 8.66 -40.24
N LYS A 25 8.67 7.34 -40.47
CA LYS A 25 8.81 6.38 -39.36
C LYS A 25 10.31 6.17 -39.06
N PRO A 26 10.80 6.43 -37.84
CA PRO A 26 12.17 6.15 -37.47
C PRO A 26 12.33 4.66 -37.12
N GLU A 27 13.17 3.93 -37.84
CA GLU A 27 13.72 2.65 -37.38
C GLU A 27 14.79 2.95 -36.32
N LYS A 28 14.48 2.69 -35.04
CA LYS A 28 15.49 2.63 -33.97
C LYS A 28 16.03 1.20 -33.91
N ASN A 29 17.29 1.01 -34.32
CA ASN A 29 18.03 -0.21 -33.99
C ASN A 29 18.47 -0.10 -32.52
N GLU A 30 17.68 -0.65 -31.60
CA GLU A 30 18.05 -0.74 -30.18
C GLU A 30 19.04 -1.89 -29.98
N SER A 31 20.15 -1.63 -29.28
CA SER A 31 21.15 -2.66 -28.96
C SER A 31 20.65 -3.59 -27.85
N LEU A 32 21.07 -4.86 -27.84
CA LEU A 32 20.62 -5.86 -26.86
C LEU A 32 20.84 -5.39 -25.42
N ASN A 33 21.97 -4.74 -25.15
CA ASN A 33 22.26 -4.22 -23.80
C ASN A 33 21.28 -3.13 -23.35
N GLN A 34 20.78 -2.30 -24.28
CA GLN A 34 19.78 -1.27 -23.97
C GLN A 34 18.42 -1.90 -23.69
N VAL A 35 18.03 -2.92 -24.46
CA VAL A 35 16.79 -3.67 -24.25
C VAL A 35 16.83 -4.40 -22.89
N ILE A 36 17.96 -5.05 -22.57
CA ILE A 36 18.14 -5.73 -21.27
C ILE A 36 18.07 -4.73 -20.11
N ALA A 37 18.73 -3.58 -20.22
CA ALA A 37 18.70 -2.56 -19.17
C ALA A 37 17.29 -2.00 -18.95
N ALA A 38 16.51 -1.80 -20.03
CA ALA A 38 15.13 -1.33 -19.96
C ALA A 38 14.22 -2.36 -19.28
N VAL A 39 14.34 -3.64 -19.64
CA VAL A 39 13.60 -4.75 -19.02
C VAL A 39 13.92 -4.88 -17.53
N LYS A 40 15.21 -4.81 -17.16
CA LYS A 40 15.63 -4.87 -15.75
C LYS A 40 15.13 -3.69 -14.93
N ALA A 41 14.98 -2.51 -15.54
CA ALA A 41 14.43 -1.34 -14.87
C ALA A 41 12.91 -1.44 -14.64
N ASP A 42 12.19 -2.16 -15.49
CA ASP A 42 10.75 -2.43 -15.33
C ASP A 42 10.45 -3.51 -14.28
N GLY A 43 11.47 -4.31 -13.92
CA GLY A 43 11.40 -5.33 -12.86
C GLY A 43 10.58 -6.56 -13.22
N ILE A 44 9.84 -6.53 -14.33
CA ILE A 44 9.01 -7.64 -14.83
C ILE A 44 9.33 -7.86 -16.30
N LEU A 45 9.64 -9.10 -16.69
CA LEU A 45 9.85 -9.45 -18.09
C LEU A 45 8.53 -9.93 -18.72
N THR A 46 7.89 -9.10 -19.54
CA THR A 46 6.62 -9.45 -20.20
C THR A 46 6.81 -10.32 -21.46
N PRO A 47 5.77 -11.04 -21.94
CA PRO A 47 5.87 -11.84 -23.17
C PRO A 47 6.26 -11.04 -24.43
N LYS A 48 5.94 -9.74 -24.47
CA LYS A 48 6.33 -8.85 -25.58
C LYS A 48 7.81 -8.51 -25.52
N GLU A 49 8.33 -8.28 -24.33
CA GLU A 49 9.75 -8.00 -24.11
C GLU A 49 10.60 -9.25 -24.27
N GLU A 50 10.11 -10.42 -23.86
CA GLU A 50 10.79 -11.69 -24.17
C GLU A 50 10.99 -11.86 -25.68
N LYS A 51 9.94 -11.58 -26.45
CA LYS A 51 10.00 -11.66 -27.91
C LYS A 51 11.01 -10.67 -28.47
N LEU A 52 10.99 -9.42 -27.98
CA LEU A 52 11.93 -8.38 -28.39
C LEU A 52 13.38 -8.74 -28.04
N VAL A 53 13.64 -9.22 -26.83
CA VAL A 53 14.96 -9.69 -26.38
C VAL A 53 15.46 -10.84 -27.26
N ARG A 54 14.60 -11.80 -27.61
CA ARG A 54 14.96 -12.91 -28.51
C ARG A 54 15.28 -12.42 -29.92
N GLU A 55 14.47 -11.53 -30.48
CA GLU A 55 14.68 -10.97 -31.83
C GLU A 55 16.00 -10.17 -31.90
N VAL A 56 16.27 -9.32 -30.90
CA VAL A 56 17.49 -8.51 -30.84
C VAL A 56 18.72 -9.37 -30.53
N ALA A 57 18.61 -10.38 -29.67
CA ALA A 57 19.69 -11.32 -29.39
C ALA A 57 20.06 -12.13 -30.63
N GLN A 58 19.08 -12.61 -31.38
CA GLN A 58 19.30 -13.33 -32.64
C GLN A 58 19.95 -12.43 -33.71
N ALA A 59 19.51 -11.16 -33.81
CA ALA A 59 20.14 -10.18 -34.70
C ALA A 59 21.61 -9.89 -34.35
N GLU A 60 21.98 -10.02 -33.08
CA GLU A 60 23.36 -9.92 -32.59
C GLU A 60 24.13 -11.26 -32.57
N GLY A 61 23.55 -12.36 -33.08
CA GLY A 61 24.19 -13.68 -33.12
C GLY A 61 24.32 -14.38 -31.76
N LYS A 62 23.48 -14.02 -30.78
CA LYS A 62 23.42 -14.59 -29.43
C LYS A 62 22.21 -15.51 -29.29
N ASP A 63 22.28 -16.42 -28.32
CA ASP A 63 21.17 -17.30 -27.95
C ASP A 63 20.13 -16.53 -27.12
N GLY A 64 19.02 -16.15 -27.76
CA GLY A 64 17.95 -15.40 -27.12
C GLY A 64 17.25 -16.12 -25.97
N ASP A 65 17.26 -17.46 -25.98
CA ASP A 65 16.57 -18.26 -24.97
C ASP A 65 17.39 -18.31 -23.68
N LEU A 66 18.72 -18.44 -23.81
CA LEU A 66 19.66 -18.34 -22.69
C LEU A 66 19.64 -16.95 -22.04
N ILE A 67 19.56 -15.89 -22.84
CA ILE A 67 19.50 -14.52 -22.32
C ILE A 67 18.20 -14.26 -21.56
N VAL A 68 17.05 -14.71 -22.10
CA VAL A 68 15.77 -14.61 -21.39
C VAL A 68 15.78 -15.40 -20.09
N ALA A 69 16.36 -16.60 -20.07
CA ALA A 69 16.48 -17.41 -18.85
C ALA A 69 17.34 -16.72 -17.78
N LEU A 70 18.47 -16.12 -18.18
CA LEU A 70 19.34 -15.38 -17.25
C LEU A 70 18.66 -14.15 -16.67
N ILE A 71 17.92 -13.39 -17.50
CA ILE A 71 17.17 -12.21 -17.03
C ILE A 71 16.10 -12.64 -16.01
N LYS A 72 15.36 -13.72 -16.28
CA LYS A 72 14.36 -14.24 -15.32
C LYS A 72 14.99 -14.66 -14.01
N GLN A 73 16.09 -15.41 -14.06
CA GLN A 73 16.80 -15.84 -12.86
C GLN A 73 17.34 -14.65 -12.03
N GLU A 74 17.85 -13.62 -12.69
CA GLU A 74 18.33 -12.40 -12.01
C GLU A 74 17.16 -11.57 -11.43
N LEU A 75 16.03 -11.49 -12.14
CA LEU A 75 14.82 -10.83 -11.63
C LEU A 75 14.26 -11.57 -10.41
N GLU A 76 14.12 -12.89 -10.48
CA GLU A 76 13.65 -13.75 -9.38
C GLU A 76 14.57 -13.63 -8.15
N ALA A 77 15.90 -13.67 -8.34
CA ALA A 77 16.86 -13.50 -7.25
C ALA A 77 16.79 -12.08 -6.63
N SER A 78 16.55 -11.04 -7.44
CA SER A 78 16.38 -9.68 -6.94
C SER A 78 15.04 -9.45 -6.24
N GLU A 79 13.98 -10.14 -6.68
CA GLU A 79 12.67 -10.13 -6.04
C GLU A 79 12.73 -10.80 -4.67
N GLU A 80 13.35 -11.98 -4.53
CA GLU A 80 13.44 -12.68 -3.23
C GLU A 80 14.18 -11.88 -2.14
N ASP A 81 15.30 -11.24 -2.49
CA ASP A 81 16.05 -10.37 -1.57
C ASP A 81 15.23 -9.11 -1.23
N SER A 82 14.60 -8.48 -2.22
CA SER A 82 13.78 -7.29 -2.00
C SER A 82 12.51 -7.58 -1.22
N GLU A 83 11.82 -8.71 -1.45
CA GLU A 83 10.60 -9.09 -0.76
C GLU A 83 10.89 -9.42 0.69
N THR A 84 11.95 -10.17 0.98
CA THR A 84 12.35 -10.50 2.36
C THR A 84 12.69 -9.24 3.15
N GLU A 85 13.47 -8.33 2.56
CA GLU A 85 13.79 -7.04 3.18
C GLU A 85 12.54 -6.15 3.34
N LEU A 86 11.66 -6.09 2.33
CA LEU A 86 10.42 -5.32 2.39
C LEU A 86 9.45 -5.88 3.44
N ILE A 87 9.39 -7.20 3.61
CA ILE A 87 8.59 -7.86 4.66
C ILE A 87 9.12 -7.47 6.04
N ASP A 88 10.43 -7.54 6.27
CA ASP A 88 11.04 -7.19 7.56
C ASP A 88 10.88 -5.69 7.88
N VAL A 89 11.06 -4.82 6.88
CA VAL A 89 10.83 -3.37 7.02
C VAL A 89 9.36 -3.07 7.36
N ASN A 90 8.40 -3.72 6.68
CA ASN A 90 6.98 -3.50 6.96
C ASN A 90 6.56 -4.05 8.32
N ALA A 91 7.06 -5.23 8.71
CA ALA A 91 6.81 -5.82 10.03
C ALA A 91 7.37 -4.92 11.15
N LYS A 92 8.60 -4.43 10.96
CA LYS A 92 9.24 -3.47 11.87
C LYS A 92 8.44 -2.16 11.96
N ALA A 93 7.96 -1.64 10.83
CA ALA A 93 7.16 -0.43 10.81
C ALA A 93 5.82 -0.60 11.56
N GLY A 94 5.13 -1.73 11.36
CA GLY A 94 3.92 -2.06 12.13
C GLY A 94 4.18 -2.06 13.63
N TYR A 95 5.21 -2.80 14.06
CA TYR A 95 5.57 -2.92 15.47
C TYR A 95 6.00 -1.59 16.11
N ASP A 96 6.74 -0.75 15.39
CA ASP A 96 7.12 0.58 15.89
C ASP A 96 5.91 1.51 16.03
N PHE A 97 4.91 1.39 15.15
CA PHE A 97 3.65 2.12 15.27
C PHE A 97 2.79 1.60 16.44
N GLU A 98 2.70 0.30 16.66
CA GLU A 98 2.03 -0.27 17.83
C GLU A 98 2.61 0.27 19.15
N LYS A 99 3.95 0.33 19.26
CA LYS A 99 4.60 0.94 20.43
C LYS A 99 4.21 2.40 20.62
N PHE A 100 4.21 3.18 19.54
CA PHE A 100 3.77 4.57 19.58
C PHE A 100 2.34 4.70 20.10
N VAL A 101 1.43 3.82 19.67
CA VAL A 101 0.04 3.79 20.13
C VAL A 101 -0.04 3.40 21.61
N VAL A 102 0.64 2.34 22.04
CA VAL A 102 0.66 1.87 23.44
C VAL A 102 1.17 2.96 24.39
N GLN A 103 2.25 3.66 24.02
CA GLN A 103 2.86 4.69 24.85
C GLN A 103 1.95 5.89 25.12
N LYS A 104 0.88 6.07 24.34
CA LYS A 104 -0.12 7.14 24.50
C LYS A 104 -1.24 6.80 25.47
N PHE A 105 -1.29 5.57 25.99
CA PHE A 105 -2.19 5.19 27.05
C PHE A 105 -1.47 5.33 28.40
N ASP A 106 -2.02 6.15 29.30
CA ASP A 106 -1.46 6.34 30.63
C ASP A 106 -1.58 5.04 31.45
N LYS A 107 -0.43 4.41 31.73
CA LYS A 107 -0.32 3.16 32.50
C LYS A 107 -0.95 3.19 33.90
N ARG A 108 -1.30 4.36 34.44
CA ARG A 108 -2.04 4.48 35.71
C ARG A 108 -3.50 4.07 35.58
N TYR A 109 -4.05 4.18 34.37
CA TYR A 109 -5.46 3.97 34.08
C TYR A 109 -5.69 2.85 33.07
N PHE A 110 -4.70 2.49 32.27
CA PHE A 110 -4.84 1.50 31.21
C PHE A 110 -3.97 0.28 31.44
N ASP A 111 -4.59 -0.89 31.39
CA ASP A 111 -3.95 -2.19 31.43
C ASP A 111 -3.97 -2.83 30.04
N ILE A 112 -2.83 -3.36 29.58
CA ILE A 112 -2.77 -4.17 28.36
C ILE A 112 -3.22 -5.58 28.72
N ARG A 113 -4.34 -6.03 28.15
CA ARG A 113 -4.88 -7.38 28.35
C ARG A 113 -4.28 -8.38 27.37
N ASN A 114 -4.09 -7.94 26.14
CA ASN A 114 -3.45 -8.71 25.08
C ASN A 114 -2.70 -7.76 24.15
N TRP A 115 -1.53 -8.21 23.69
CA TRP A 115 -0.81 -7.58 22.60
C TRP A 115 -0.49 -8.71 21.62
N ALA A 116 -1.34 -8.82 20.60
CA ALA A 116 -1.23 -9.84 19.58
C ALA A 116 0.07 -9.66 18.79
N GLY A 117 0.60 -10.77 18.31
CA GLY A 117 1.70 -10.77 17.36
C GLY A 117 1.48 -11.89 16.36
N ASP A 118 2.12 -11.77 15.21
CA ASP A 118 2.06 -12.77 14.15
C ASP A 118 2.90 -14.00 14.52
N LYS A 119 2.29 -14.86 15.35
CA LYS A 119 2.84 -16.18 15.67
C LYS A 119 2.29 -17.19 14.69
N PHE A 120 3.12 -17.62 13.74
CA PHE A 120 2.80 -18.69 12.81
C PHE A 120 3.93 -19.72 12.73
N VAL A 121 3.57 -20.99 12.56
CA VAL A 121 4.50 -22.09 12.27
C VAL A 121 3.80 -23.06 11.32
N GLU A 122 4.42 -23.35 10.17
CA GLU A 122 3.95 -24.37 9.22
C GLU A 122 2.45 -24.22 8.82
N GLY A 123 2.03 -22.98 8.53
CA GLY A 123 0.65 -22.67 8.12
C GLY A 123 -0.38 -22.70 9.26
N ARG A 124 0.05 -22.89 10.51
CA ARG A 124 -0.79 -22.74 11.71
C ARG A 124 -0.62 -21.34 12.26
N TYR A 125 -1.74 -20.63 12.39
CA TYR A 125 -1.79 -19.30 12.98
C TYR A 125 -2.37 -19.42 14.39
N ALA A 126 -1.87 -18.60 15.31
CA ALA A 126 -2.57 -18.40 16.57
C ALA A 126 -3.92 -17.72 16.31
N ASP A 127 -4.97 -18.08 17.06
CA ASP A 127 -6.29 -17.44 16.94
C ASP A 127 -6.19 -15.92 17.12
N THR A 128 -5.24 -15.47 17.96
CA THR A 128 -4.94 -14.05 18.20
C THR A 128 -4.46 -13.29 16.97
N THR A 129 -3.88 -13.97 15.97
CA THR A 129 -3.44 -13.35 14.70
C THR A 129 -4.60 -12.73 13.93
N THR A 130 -5.83 -13.16 14.20
CA THR A 130 -7.04 -12.64 13.53
C THR A 130 -7.76 -11.54 14.31
N GLN A 131 -7.32 -11.27 15.54
CA GLN A 131 -7.90 -10.29 16.46
C GLN A 131 -7.20 -8.93 16.31
N PRO A 132 -7.78 -7.83 16.83
CA PRO A 132 -7.08 -6.55 16.84
C PRO A 132 -5.75 -6.61 17.60
N ASP A 133 -4.75 -5.88 17.12
CA ASP A 133 -3.37 -5.91 17.63
C ASP A 133 -3.26 -5.74 19.15
N ILE A 134 -4.03 -4.83 19.74
CA ILE A 134 -3.93 -4.49 21.16
C ILE A 134 -5.32 -4.54 21.79
N GLN A 135 -5.45 -5.29 22.88
CA GLN A 135 -6.63 -5.27 23.75
C GLN A 135 -6.26 -4.61 25.07
N LEU A 136 -7.02 -3.59 25.44
CA LEU A 136 -6.78 -2.76 26.62
C LEU A 136 -7.99 -2.80 27.54
N SER A 137 -7.78 -2.40 28.80
CA SER A 137 -8.87 -1.95 29.64
C SER A 137 -8.54 -0.67 30.36
N LEU A 138 -9.51 0.25 30.36
CA LEU A 138 -9.54 1.36 31.28
C LEU A 138 -9.98 0.86 32.66
N THR A 139 -9.19 1.12 33.69
CA THR A 139 -9.48 0.80 35.08
C THR A 139 -9.80 2.09 35.83
N LEU A 140 -11.06 2.25 36.26
CA LEU A 140 -11.51 3.40 37.05
C LEU A 140 -12.27 2.92 38.28
N ARG A 141 -11.82 3.33 39.46
CA ARG A 141 -12.48 3.05 40.75
C ARG A 141 -12.77 1.55 40.98
N GLY A 142 -11.94 0.67 40.42
CA GLY A 142 -12.08 -0.78 40.51
C GLY A 142 -12.89 -1.41 39.39
N ASP A 143 -13.61 -0.62 38.58
CA ASP A 143 -14.29 -1.09 37.39
C ASP A 143 -13.33 -1.16 36.20
N SER A 144 -13.52 -2.18 35.35
CA SER A 144 -12.68 -2.42 34.18
C SER A 144 -13.52 -2.35 32.90
N TYR A 145 -13.13 -1.46 31.98
CA TYR A 145 -13.83 -1.20 30.74
C TYR A 145 -12.95 -1.61 29.55
N PRO A 146 -13.17 -2.81 28.98
CA PRO A 146 -12.36 -3.30 27.87
C PRO A 146 -12.67 -2.60 26.55
N PHE A 147 -11.65 -2.49 25.72
CA PHE A 147 -11.74 -2.11 24.31
C PHE A 147 -10.53 -2.67 23.56
N ALA A 148 -10.55 -2.64 22.23
CA ALA A 148 -9.43 -3.09 21.41
C ALA A 148 -9.07 -2.07 20.33
N VAL A 149 -7.81 -2.12 19.90
CA VAL A 149 -7.22 -1.23 18.92
C VAL A 149 -6.44 -2.06 17.90
N GLU A 150 -6.83 -1.92 16.64
CA GLU A 150 -6.01 -2.31 15.49
C GLU A 150 -5.08 -1.13 15.13
N CYS A 151 -3.81 -1.40 14.95
CA CYS A 151 -2.80 -0.42 14.59
C CYS A 151 -2.49 -0.50 13.09
N LYS A 152 -2.68 0.62 12.39
CA LYS A 152 -2.31 0.71 10.98
C LYS A 152 -1.49 1.94 10.68
N TRP A 153 -0.27 1.74 10.18
CA TRP A 153 0.53 2.83 9.63
C TRP A 153 0.62 2.75 8.11
N ARG A 154 0.68 3.92 7.47
CA ARG A 154 0.89 4.10 6.03
C ARG A 154 1.91 5.20 5.83
N SER A 155 3.01 4.88 5.14
CA SER A 155 4.04 5.87 4.79
C SER A 155 3.43 7.04 4.04
N GLU A 156 2.89 6.84 2.83
CA GLU A 156 2.18 7.87 2.09
C GLU A 156 1.14 7.21 1.17
N PRO A 157 -0.16 7.25 1.50
CA PRO A 157 -1.20 6.70 0.63
C PRO A 157 -1.24 7.47 -0.70
N THR A 158 -0.99 6.79 -1.81
CA THR A 158 -1.17 7.35 -3.16
C THR A 158 -2.65 7.44 -3.52
N GLY A 159 -3.06 8.51 -4.19
CA GLY A 159 -4.45 8.75 -4.60
C GLY A 159 -5.36 9.24 -3.48
N ASP A 160 -6.67 9.19 -3.70
CA ASP A 160 -7.67 9.81 -2.83
C ASP A 160 -8.21 8.89 -1.73
N PHE A 161 -7.84 7.61 -1.74
CA PHE A 161 -8.37 6.58 -0.85
C PHE A 161 -7.29 5.99 0.04
N VAL A 162 -7.59 5.79 1.32
CA VAL A 162 -6.71 5.17 2.30
C VAL A 162 -7.30 3.85 2.75
N ARG A 163 -6.61 2.76 2.41
CA ARG A 163 -6.96 1.40 2.85
C ARG A 163 -6.29 1.09 4.18
N PHE A 164 -7.10 0.79 5.19
CA PHE A 164 -6.64 0.43 6.55
C PHE A 164 -6.87 -1.05 6.89
N ALA A 165 -7.64 -1.78 6.08
CA ALA A 165 -7.82 -3.22 6.21
C ALA A 165 -8.00 -3.88 4.83
N ASN A 166 -7.96 -5.20 4.75
CA ASN A 166 -8.68 -5.92 3.69
C ASN A 166 -10.12 -6.22 4.14
N ASP A 167 -11.00 -6.63 3.21
CA ASP A 167 -12.42 -6.85 3.52
C ASP A 167 -12.59 -7.91 4.61
N GLY A 168 -11.81 -9.00 4.55
CA GLY A 168 -11.83 -10.04 5.58
C GLY A 168 -11.38 -9.54 6.95
N GLN A 169 -10.39 -8.66 7.03
CA GLN A 169 -9.90 -8.06 8.28
C GLN A 169 -10.98 -7.22 8.96
N LEU A 170 -11.64 -6.33 8.22
CA LEU A 170 -12.67 -5.47 8.80
C LEU A 170 -13.84 -6.29 9.37
N GLU A 171 -14.28 -7.32 8.63
CA GLU A 171 -15.35 -8.19 9.11
C GLU A 171 -14.93 -9.02 10.33
N ARG A 172 -13.66 -9.44 10.42
CA ARG A 172 -13.13 -10.09 11.63
C ARG A 172 -13.12 -9.16 12.83
N TYR A 173 -12.74 -7.89 12.68
CA TYR A 173 -12.78 -6.92 13.78
C TYR A 173 -14.22 -6.65 14.24
N LYS A 174 -15.18 -6.59 13.32
CA LYS A 174 -16.61 -6.50 13.67
C LYS A 174 -17.11 -7.74 14.40
N ALA A 175 -16.72 -8.93 13.94
CA ALA A 175 -17.08 -10.19 14.58
C ALA A 175 -16.49 -10.26 16.00
N PHE A 176 -15.22 -9.89 16.16
CA PHE A 176 -14.55 -9.78 17.45
C PHE A 176 -15.28 -8.80 18.38
N ALA A 177 -15.59 -7.59 17.90
CA ALA A 177 -16.33 -6.57 18.66
C ALA A 177 -17.66 -7.12 19.20
N LYS A 178 -18.39 -7.88 18.37
CA LYS A 178 -19.67 -8.49 18.75
C LYS A 178 -19.49 -9.66 19.74
N GLN A 179 -18.50 -10.52 19.51
CA GLN A 179 -18.25 -11.70 20.33
C GLN A 179 -17.80 -11.30 21.74
N GLU A 180 -16.84 -10.38 21.83
CA GLU A 180 -16.27 -9.95 23.11
C GLU A 180 -17.12 -8.85 23.78
N ASN A 181 -18.07 -8.27 23.05
CA ASN A 181 -18.83 -7.09 23.47
C ASN A 181 -17.92 -5.90 23.81
N TYR A 182 -16.89 -5.68 22.98
CA TYR A 182 -15.88 -4.63 23.13
C TYR A 182 -16.05 -3.55 22.06
N PRO A 183 -15.84 -2.26 22.39
CA PRO A 183 -15.55 -1.25 21.40
C PRO A 183 -14.22 -1.56 20.72
N VAL A 184 -14.20 -1.52 19.38
CA VAL A 184 -12.99 -1.74 18.58
C VAL A 184 -12.73 -0.51 17.73
N PHE A 185 -11.48 -0.08 17.70
CA PHE A 185 -11.02 1.07 16.94
C PHE A 185 -9.87 0.66 16.02
N ILE A 186 -9.75 1.34 14.89
CA ILE A 186 -8.54 1.34 14.08
C ILE A 186 -7.84 2.67 14.37
N VAL A 187 -6.63 2.59 14.91
CA VAL A 187 -5.74 3.74 15.02
C VAL A 187 -4.89 3.78 13.76
N LEU A 188 -5.07 4.82 12.96
CA LEU A 188 -4.45 4.96 11.65
C LEU A 188 -3.43 6.11 11.67
N GLY A 189 -2.16 5.78 11.48
CA GLY A 189 -1.07 6.73 11.26
C GLY A 189 -0.81 6.89 9.76
N ILE A 190 -0.61 8.12 9.30
CA ILE A 190 -0.28 8.45 7.91
C ILE A 190 0.93 9.39 7.90
N GLY A 191 1.89 9.16 7.00
CA GLY A 191 3.06 10.04 6.88
C GLY A 191 4.09 9.81 7.98
N GLY A 192 5.19 10.56 7.88
CA GLY A 192 6.22 10.62 8.92
C GLY A 192 6.92 9.29 9.15
N LYS A 193 7.22 8.99 10.41
CA LYS A 193 7.77 7.69 10.84
C LYS A 193 6.66 6.91 11.55
N PRO A 194 6.74 5.56 11.60
CA PRO A 194 5.78 4.79 12.40
C PRO A 194 5.78 5.19 13.87
N SER A 195 6.93 5.57 14.43
CA SER A 195 7.04 6.07 15.80
C SER A 195 6.67 7.55 15.98
N ASP A 196 6.41 8.27 14.89
CA ASP A 196 6.10 9.70 14.85
C ASP A 196 5.34 10.03 13.55
N PRO A 197 4.06 9.58 13.44
CA PRO A 197 3.29 9.73 12.22
C PRO A 197 2.91 11.20 12.02
N ALA A 198 2.92 11.67 10.76
CA ALA A 198 2.55 13.05 10.46
C ALA A 198 1.07 13.34 10.78
N GLU A 199 0.22 12.34 10.63
CA GLU A 199 -1.21 12.43 10.91
C GLU A 199 -1.70 11.19 11.67
N LEU A 200 -2.65 11.38 12.58
CA LEU A 200 -3.23 10.31 13.40
C LEU A 200 -4.76 10.38 13.36
N TYR A 201 -5.38 9.21 13.25
CA TYR A 201 -6.83 9.06 13.19
C TYR A 201 -7.30 7.90 14.07
N VAL A 202 -8.51 8.01 14.60
CA VAL A 202 -9.17 6.96 15.39
C VAL A 202 -10.51 6.65 14.76
N LEU A 203 -10.63 5.48 14.12
CA LEU A 203 -11.81 5.07 13.38
C LEU A 203 -12.56 4.00 14.20
N PRO A 204 -13.75 4.28 14.74
CA PRO A 204 -14.56 3.26 15.40
C PRO A 204 -15.05 2.23 14.37
N VAL A 205 -14.75 0.95 14.58
CA VAL A 205 -15.05 -0.12 13.61
C VAL A 205 -16.54 -0.21 13.28
N HIS A 206 -17.42 0.07 14.24
CA HIS A 206 -18.87 0.05 14.04
C HIS A 206 -19.40 1.12 13.07
N GLU A 207 -18.61 2.18 12.79
CA GLU A 207 -18.95 3.20 11.79
C GLU A 207 -18.46 2.83 10.37
N LEU A 208 -17.64 1.77 10.24
CA LEU A 208 -16.94 1.46 8.99
C LEU A 208 -17.69 0.40 8.17
N ASN A 209 -18.15 0.81 6.99
CA ASN A 209 -18.82 -0.08 6.05
C ASN A 209 -17.86 -0.70 5.01
N LYS A 210 -16.67 -0.13 4.85
CA LYS A 210 -15.65 -0.55 3.88
C LYS A 210 -14.27 -0.45 4.53
N PRO A 211 -13.29 -1.27 4.14
CA PRO A 211 -11.94 -1.23 4.73
C PRO A 211 -11.05 -0.11 4.15
N VAL A 212 -11.68 0.86 3.49
CA VAL A 212 -11.06 1.97 2.78
C VAL A 212 -11.96 3.20 2.94
N LEU A 213 -11.34 4.37 3.10
CA LEU A 213 -12.03 5.66 3.14
C LEU A 213 -11.38 6.65 2.20
N HIS A 214 -12.19 7.58 1.68
CA HIS A 214 -11.67 8.74 0.97
C HIS A 214 -10.94 9.67 1.97
N LYS A 215 -9.81 10.26 1.60
CA LYS A 215 -8.99 11.14 2.44
C LYS A 215 -9.81 12.28 3.05
N ALA A 216 -10.68 12.92 2.25
CA ALA A 216 -11.59 13.95 2.74
C ALA A 216 -12.55 13.48 3.85
N GLY A 217 -12.89 12.19 3.89
CA GLY A 217 -13.75 11.60 4.93
C GLY A 217 -13.02 11.27 6.24
N LEU A 218 -11.69 11.26 6.25
CA LEU A 218 -10.90 10.98 7.45
C LEU A 218 -10.94 12.12 8.48
N GLY A 219 -11.23 13.35 8.04
CA GLY A 219 -11.15 14.54 8.90
C GLY A 219 -11.94 14.45 10.20
N LYS A 220 -13.12 13.79 10.19
CA LYS A 220 -13.95 13.61 11.39
C LYS A 220 -13.36 12.64 12.43
N TYR A 221 -12.37 11.84 12.04
CA TYR A 221 -11.67 10.88 12.90
C TYR A 221 -10.31 11.39 13.36
N ARG A 222 -9.95 12.63 13.03
CA ARG A 222 -8.61 13.17 13.28
C ARG A 222 -8.35 13.28 14.78
N LYS A 223 -7.19 12.78 15.20
CA LYS A 223 -6.61 12.95 16.53
C LYS A 223 -5.32 13.77 16.42
N LYS A 224 -5.03 14.58 17.44
CA LYS A 224 -3.74 15.26 17.54
C LYS A 224 -2.63 14.24 17.82
N VAL A 225 -1.59 14.21 17.01
CA VAL A 225 -0.47 13.26 17.13
C VAL A 225 0.16 13.31 18.52
N ASP A 226 0.37 14.51 19.09
CA ASP A 226 1.03 14.65 20.40
C ASP A 226 0.14 14.37 21.62
N SER A 227 -1.17 14.16 21.45
CA SER A 227 -2.06 13.94 22.59
C SER A 227 -2.13 12.47 23.00
N ASP A 228 -2.31 12.24 24.30
CA ASP A 228 -2.58 10.92 24.86
C ASP A 228 -3.99 10.45 24.49
N PHE A 229 -4.19 9.14 24.50
CA PHE A 229 -5.50 8.55 24.28
C PHE A 229 -6.38 8.62 25.53
N PHE A 230 -7.64 8.98 25.32
CA PHE A 230 -8.66 8.94 26.36
C PHE A 230 -9.84 8.09 25.91
N PHE A 231 -10.17 7.06 26.70
CA PHE A 231 -11.35 6.23 26.47
C PHE A 231 -12.49 6.70 27.37
N ASP A 232 -13.60 7.14 26.77
CA ASP A 232 -14.83 7.44 27.48
C ASP A 232 -15.69 6.18 27.57
N GLN A 233 -15.76 5.57 28.75
CA GLN A 233 -16.54 4.36 28.98
C GLN A 233 -18.05 4.55 28.75
N LYS A 234 -18.59 5.76 28.97
CA LYS A 234 -20.03 6.01 28.82
C LYS A 234 -20.44 6.09 27.36
N SER A 235 -19.67 6.83 26.56
CA SER A 235 -19.95 7.00 25.13
C SER A 235 -19.27 5.94 24.27
N GLN A 236 -18.40 5.11 24.85
CA GLN A 236 -17.56 4.12 24.17
C GLN A 236 -16.75 4.73 23.02
N LYS A 237 -16.18 5.91 23.28
CA LYS A 237 -15.35 6.64 22.31
C LYS A 237 -13.90 6.71 22.76
N LEU A 238 -12.99 6.55 21.81
CA LEU A 238 -11.57 6.74 21.99
C LEU A 238 -11.17 8.07 21.31
N ASN A 239 -10.57 8.99 22.07
CA ASN A 239 -10.18 10.33 21.60
C ASN A 239 -8.69 10.60 21.79
#